data_AF-A0A8H6T4H9-F1
#
_entry.id   AF-A0A8H6T4H9-F1
#
_cell.length_a   1.000
_cell.length_b   1.000
_cell.length_c   1.000
_cell.angle_alpha   90.00
_cell.angle_beta   90.00
_cell.angle_gamma   90.00
#
_symmetry.space_group_name_H-M   'P 1'
#
loop_
_entity.id
_entity.type
_entity.pdbx_description
1 polymer ?
#
loop_
_entity_poly.entity_id
_entity_poly.type
_entity_poly.pdbx_seq_one_letter_code
_entity_poly.pdbx_strand_id
1 'polypeptide(L)'
;MDVTSMLRAAALRSVRAVRPQTLRPAYHALPRRYQSSQPTPDKHASAKKAAQELTDNLQRDWDAKVIDYVQLLPKTRSPSPESYLIDVREPDEVIQGMIPSAVNLPLSVLANSLHLHSDAFKAQHGFEKPAKNQEITFYCRSGVRSTSACDVAKRNGYTNILNYKGSWLEWVEKGGEKSKHPQGPVLSLLGDCNSSFDPSTLPIERYHALSDETMDNLLHSLEELVDSVGTSGYEVEYHSGVLTLQLGDHGTYVINKQPPNKQIWLSSPFSGPKRYDYIEGTGLWVYSRDGQSLSDLLNQELSATLQRPVDVLESRE
;
A
#
# COMPACT_ATOMS: atom_id res chain seq x y z
N MET A 1 -12.62 -59.57 -58.29
CA MET A 1 -12.38 -60.82 -57.55
C MET A 1 -10.91 -60.79 -57.11
N ASP A 2 -10.68 -60.51 -55.82
CA ASP A 2 -9.87 -61.32 -54.88
C ASP A 2 -8.49 -61.86 -55.34
N VAL A 3 -7.38 -61.81 -54.59
CA VAL A 3 -6.98 -61.29 -53.26
C VAL A 3 -5.43 -61.14 -53.27
N THR A 4 -4.91 -60.53 -52.20
CA THR A 4 -3.62 -60.75 -51.49
C THR A 4 -2.30 -60.23 -52.05
N SER A 5 -1.64 -59.33 -51.29
CA SER A 5 -0.46 -59.68 -50.47
C SER A 5 0.41 -58.46 -50.13
N MET A 6 0.47 -58.17 -48.82
CA MET A 6 1.59 -57.68 -48.01
C MET A 6 2.45 -56.48 -48.46
N LEU A 7 2.23 -55.36 -47.76
CA LEU A 7 3.17 -54.24 -47.59
C LEU A 7 4.39 -54.66 -46.75
N ARG A 8 5.60 -54.50 -47.30
CA ARG A 8 6.87 -54.35 -46.57
C ARG A 8 7.60 -53.13 -47.11
N ALA A 9 7.72 -52.08 -46.30
CA ALA A 9 8.59 -50.93 -46.59
C ALA A 9 9.81 -50.98 -45.64
N ALA A 10 11.00 -51.12 -46.22
CA ALA A 10 12.27 -51.15 -45.50
C ALA A 10 12.79 -49.72 -45.25
N ALA A 11 13.27 -49.48 -44.03
CA ALA A 11 13.80 -48.20 -43.57
C ALA A 11 15.19 -47.91 -44.14
N LEU A 12 15.39 -46.70 -44.67
CA LEU A 12 16.70 -46.19 -45.09
C LEU A 12 17.44 -45.58 -43.89
N ARG A 13 18.64 -46.09 -43.59
CA ARG A 13 19.57 -45.52 -42.59
C ARG A 13 20.36 -44.36 -43.23
N SER A 14 20.26 -43.17 -42.62
CA SER A 14 21.11 -42.02 -42.94
C SER A 14 22.39 -42.04 -42.09
N VAL A 15 23.55 -41.93 -42.75
CA VAL A 15 24.89 -41.94 -42.16
C VAL A 15 25.24 -40.52 -41.70
N ARG A 16 25.57 -40.35 -40.40
CA ARG A 16 25.93 -39.05 -39.82
C ARG A 16 27.43 -38.80 -39.94
N ALA A 17 27.81 -37.66 -40.50
CA ALA A 17 29.19 -37.22 -40.72
C ALA A 17 29.95 -36.93 -39.41
N VAL A 18 31.22 -37.33 -39.35
CA VAL A 18 32.16 -37.09 -38.25
C VAL A 18 32.91 -35.78 -38.49
N ARG A 19 32.90 -34.85 -37.52
CA ARG A 19 33.72 -33.63 -37.52
C ARG A 19 35.01 -33.85 -36.71
N PRO A 20 36.17 -33.27 -37.13
CA PRO A 20 37.44 -33.44 -36.44
C PRO A 20 37.51 -32.59 -35.17
N GLN A 21 38.13 -33.15 -34.13
CA GLN A 21 38.34 -32.52 -32.83
C GLN A 21 39.51 -31.53 -32.89
N THR A 22 39.26 -30.28 -32.51
CA THR A 22 40.32 -29.30 -32.21
C THR A 22 40.63 -29.36 -30.72
N LEU A 23 41.88 -29.70 -30.38
CA LEU A 23 42.39 -29.71 -29.01
C LEU A 23 42.54 -28.27 -28.50
N ARG A 24 41.80 -27.90 -27.45
CA ARG A 24 42.02 -26.67 -26.68
C ARG A 24 42.84 -26.99 -25.42
N PRO A 25 43.77 -26.13 -25.00
CA PRO A 25 44.60 -26.35 -23.83
C PRO A 25 43.76 -26.30 -22.54
N ALA A 26 44.03 -27.22 -21.61
CA ALA A 26 43.37 -27.28 -20.31
C ALA A 26 43.92 -26.18 -19.39
N TYR A 27 43.13 -25.14 -19.16
CA TYR A 27 43.30 -24.27 -18.00
C TYR A 27 42.55 -24.91 -16.82
N HIS A 28 43.29 -25.36 -15.81
CA HIS A 28 42.70 -25.75 -14.53
C HIS A 28 42.17 -24.50 -13.81
N ALA A 29 40.88 -24.19 -14.00
CA ALA A 29 40.18 -23.25 -13.15
C ALA A 29 39.82 -23.96 -11.83
N LEU A 30 40.51 -23.61 -10.74
CA LEU A 30 40.11 -24.01 -9.40
C LEU A 30 38.73 -23.40 -9.10
N PRO A 31 37.74 -24.16 -8.60
CA PRO A 31 36.46 -23.61 -8.21
C PRO A 31 36.67 -22.72 -6.98
N ARG A 32 36.65 -21.40 -7.16
CA ARG A 32 36.59 -20.45 -6.05
C ARG A 32 35.18 -20.53 -5.47
N ARG A 33 34.97 -21.46 -4.53
CA ARG A 33 33.74 -21.55 -3.74
C ARG A 33 33.64 -20.26 -2.93
N TYR A 34 32.75 -19.36 -3.33
CA TYR A 34 32.40 -18.20 -2.53
C TYR A 34 31.70 -18.75 -1.28
N GLN A 35 32.43 -18.82 -0.18
CA GLN A 35 31.89 -19.21 1.10
C GLN A 35 31.12 -18.00 1.60
N SER A 36 29.79 -18.03 1.46
CA SER A 36 28.94 -17.03 2.11
C SER A 36 29.21 -17.15 3.61
N SER A 37 29.84 -16.12 4.18
CA SER A 37 29.82 -15.92 5.62
C SER A 37 28.35 -15.83 6.01
N GLN A 38 27.82 -16.88 6.64
CA GLN A 38 26.50 -16.81 7.24
C GLN A 38 26.50 -15.65 8.23
N PRO A 39 25.44 -14.82 8.26
CA PRO A 39 25.33 -13.78 9.27
C PRO A 39 25.37 -14.47 10.64
N THR A 40 26.34 -14.11 11.47
CA THR A 40 26.42 -14.61 12.85
C THR A 40 25.10 -14.28 13.54
N PRO A 41 24.40 -15.26 14.13
CA PRO A 41 23.16 -14.98 14.84
C PRO A 41 23.48 -14.00 15.95
N ASP A 42 22.88 -12.83 15.85
CA ASP A 42 23.08 -11.75 16.80
C ASP A 42 22.56 -12.24 18.16
N LYS A 43 23.48 -12.57 19.09
CA LYS A 43 23.16 -13.25 20.36
C LYS A 43 22.11 -12.48 21.16
N HIS A 44 22.07 -11.16 20.99
CA HIS A 44 21.08 -10.27 21.60
C HIS A 44 19.67 -10.45 21.02
N ALA A 45 19.52 -10.65 19.70
CA ALA A 45 18.23 -10.89 19.06
C ALA A 45 17.68 -12.29 19.41
N SER A 46 18.55 -13.30 19.45
CA SER A 46 18.17 -14.66 19.84
C SER A 46 17.76 -14.76 21.31
N ALA A 47 18.43 -14.04 22.21
CA ALA A 47 18.05 -13.98 23.62
C ALA A 47 16.71 -13.27 23.85
N LYS A 48 16.44 -12.17 23.11
CA LYS A 48 15.13 -11.49 23.12
C LYS A 48 14.01 -12.41 22.66
N LYS A 49 14.22 -13.16 21.56
CA LYS A 49 13.25 -14.12 21.03
C LYS A 49 13.00 -15.27 22.02
N ALA A 50 14.04 -15.80 22.65
CA ALA A 50 13.89 -16.85 23.65
C ALA A 50 13.13 -16.37 24.91
N ALA A 51 13.42 -15.16 25.39
CA ALA A 51 12.68 -14.55 26.48
C ALA A 51 11.20 -14.28 26.12
N GLN A 52 10.94 -13.88 24.87
CA GLN A 52 9.61 -13.74 24.31
C GLN A 52 8.85 -15.08 24.33
N GLU A 53 9.46 -16.16 23.85
CA GLU A 53 8.88 -17.51 23.81
C GLU A 53 8.62 -18.08 25.22
N LEU A 54 9.47 -17.74 26.20
CA LEU A 54 9.30 -18.15 27.60
C LEU A 54 8.13 -17.40 28.25
N THR A 55 7.99 -16.11 27.95
CA THR A 55 6.83 -15.30 28.36
C THR A 55 5.54 -15.82 27.73
N ASP A 56 5.59 -16.16 26.44
CA ASP A 56 4.46 -16.71 25.68
C ASP A 56 3.95 -18.03 26.26
N ASN A 57 4.85 -18.87 26.77
CA ASN A 57 4.47 -20.14 27.41
C ASN A 57 3.77 -19.97 28.77
N LEU A 58 4.06 -18.88 29.50
CA LEU A 58 3.47 -18.54 30.79
C LEU A 58 2.11 -17.86 30.65
N GLN A 59 1.81 -17.28 29.50
CA GLN A 59 0.61 -16.48 29.24
C GLN A 59 -0.52 -17.26 28.54
N ARG A 60 -0.41 -18.59 28.44
CA ARG A 60 -1.32 -19.45 27.65
C ARG A 60 -2.77 -19.55 28.16
N ASP A 61 -3.07 -19.09 29.37
CA ASP A 61 -4.41 -19.18 29.96
C ASP A 61 -5.33 -18.01 29.59
N TRP A 62 -4.93 -17.21 28.61
CA TRP A 62 -5.70 -16.07 28.15
C TRP A 62 -6.30 -16.37 26.76
N ASP A 63 -7.59 -16.07 26.58
CA ASP A 63 -8.21 -15.98 25.26
C ASP A 63 -8.93 -14.63 25.15
N ALA A 64 -8.90 -14.04 23.96
CA ALA A 64 -9.60 -12.79 23.71
C ALA A 64 -11.11 -13.03 23.71
N LYS A 65 -11.87 -12.08 24.25
CA LYS A 65 -13.34 -12.18 24.21
C LYS A 65 -13.81 -12.13 22.76
N VAL A 66 -14.38 -13.24 22.30
CA VAL A 66 -14.92 -13.34 20.94
C VAL A 66 -16.24 -12.58 20.86
N ILE A 67 -16.42 -11.84 19.77
CA ILE A 67 -17.69 -11.17 19.44
C ILE A 67 -18.20 -11.67 18.09
N ASP A 68 -19.53 -11.64 17.94
CA ASP A 68 -20.21 -12.07 16.71
C ASP A 68 -20.67 -10.88 15.86
N TYR A 69 -21.05 -11.16 14.61
CA TYR A 69 -21.55 -10.15 13.65
C TYR A 69 -22.63 -9.22 14.25
N VAL A 70 -23.60 -9.77 14.99
CA VAL A 70 -24.72 -9.02 15.57
C VAL A 70 -24.24 -8.03 16.64
N GLN A 71 -23.18 -8.37 17.38
CA GLN A 71 -22.59 -7.51 18.40
C GLN A 71 -21.66 -6.45 17.79
N LEU A 72 -21.07 -6.75 16.63
CA LEU A 72 -20.20 -5.83 15.90
C LEU A 72 -20.98 -4.75 15.15
N LEU A 73 -22.11 -5.09 14.55
CA LEU A 73 -22.89 -4.20 13.66
C LEU A 73 -23.26 -2.83 14.29
N PRO A 74 -23.67 -2.71 15.56
CA PRO A 74 -23.92 -1.40 16.17
C PRO A 74 -22.65 -0.54 16.24
N LYS A 75 -21.49 -1.16 16.46
CA LYS A 75 -20.19 -0.48 16.57
C LYS A 75 -19.72 0.08 15.23
N THR A 76 -20.13 -0.51 14.11
CA THR A 76 -19.79 0.00 12.78
C THR A 76 -20.67 1.18 12.37
N ARG A 77 -21.94 1.18 12.78
CA ARG A 77 -22.92 2.23 12.46
C ARG A 77 -22.75 3.51 13.29
N SER A 78 -22.28 3.38 14.52
CA SER A 78 -22.09 4.49 15.45
C SER A 78 -20.73 4.37 16.13
N PRO A 79 -19.64 4.76 15.42
CA PRO A 79 -18.31 4.72 16.01
C PRO A 79 -18.20 5.67 17.19
N SER A 80 -17.62 5.20 18.28
CA SER A 80 -17.32 5.98 19.48
C SER A 80 -15.80 6.18 19.59
N PRO A 81 -15.31 7.35 20.05
CA PRO A 81 -13.89 7.57 20.31
C PRO A 81 -13.30 6.63 21.38
N GLU A 82 -14.16 5.97 22.17
CA GLU A 82 -13.76 5.02 23.22
C GLU A 82 -13.52 3.58 22.72
N SER A 83 -13.83 3.31 21.45
CA SER A 83 -13.74 1.98 20.86
C SER A 83 -13.08 2.00 19.48
N TYR A 84 -12.12 1.10 19.26
CA TYR A 84 -11.46 0.92 17.97
C TYR A 84 -11.87 -0.39 17.33
N LEU A 85 -12.16 -0.33 16.03
CA LEU A 85 -12.25 -1.50 15.16
C LEU A 85 -11.02 -1.50 14.25
N ILE A 86 -10.17 -2.52 14.38
CA ILE A 86 -8.87 -2.58 13.71
C ILE A 86 -8.83 -3.73 12.71
N ASP A 87 -8.59 -3.39 11.45
CA ASP A 87 -8.30 -4.31 10.36
C ASP A 87 -6.81 -4.63 10.31
N VAL A 88 -6.45 -5.88 10.61
CA VAL A 88 -5.03 -6.31 10.62
C VAL A 88 -4.56 -6.94 9.31
N ARG A 89 -5.36 -6.81 8.23
CA ARG A 89 -4.94 -7.20 6.89
C ARG A 89 -3.87 -6.25 6.34
N GLU A 90 -3.13 -6.72 5.33
CA GLU A 90 -2.18 -5.85 4.62
C GLU A 90 -2.93 -4.82 3.77
N PRO A 91 -2.36 -3.63 3.51
CA PRO A 91 -3.05 -2.56 2.82
C PRO A 91 -3.63 -2.99 1.45
N ASP A 92 -2.90 -3.84 0.71
CA ASP A 92 -3.33 -4.34 -0.60
C ASP A 92 -4.64 -5.15 -0.55
N GLU A 93 -4.90 -5.85 0.56
CA GLU A 93 -6.15 -6.59 0.77
C GLU A 93 -7.31 -5.66 1.17
N VAL A 94 -6.99 -4.58 1.87
CA VAL A 94 -7.95 -3.61 2.41
C VAL A 94 -8.53 -2.72 1.32
N ILE A 95 -7.79 -2.50 0.22
CA ILE A 95 -8.26 -1.77 -0.97
C ILE A 95 -9.56 -2.37 -1.53
N GLN A 96 -9.76 -3.68 -1.40
CA GLN A 96 -10.98 -4.37 -1.87
C GLN A 96 -12.22 -4.08 -1.01
N GLY A 97 -12.04 -3.33 0.07
CA GLY A 97 -13.07 -2.95 1.03
C GLY A 97 -12.72 -3.41 2.44
N MET A 98 -13.25 -2.68 3.41
CA MET A 98 -13.12 -2.96 4.84
C MET A 98 -14.44 -2.77 5.57
N ILE A 99 -14.52 -3.24 6.81
CA ILE A 99 -15.70 -3.03 7.65
C ILE A 99 -15.82 -1.52 7.93
N PRO A 100 -17.01 -0.90 7.83
CA PRO A 100 -17.19 0.51 8.10
C PRO A 100 -16.71 0.88 9.50
N SER A 101 -16.14 2.09 9.61
CA SER A 101 -15.53 2.61 10.84
C SER A 101 -14.27 1.88 11.32
N ALA A 102 -13.75 0.94 10.54
CA ALA A 102 -12.47 0.30 10.83
C ALA A 102 -11.29 1.19 10.44
N VAL A 103 -10.21 1.09 11.21
CA VAL A 103 -8.89 1.62 10.86
C VAL A 103 -7.95 0.47 10.50
N ASN A 104 -7.03 0.68 9.56
CA ASN A 104 -6.08 -0.36 9.16
C ASN A 104 -4.78 -0.26 9.95
N LEU A 105 -4.40 -1.35 10.60
CA LEU A 105 -3.11 -1.53 11.26
C LEU A 105 -2.61 -2.95 10.99
N PRO A 106 -1.86 -3.17 9.90
CA PRO A 106 -1.46 -4.50 9.46
C PRO A 106 -0.72 -5.29 10.54
N LEU A 107 -0.94 -6.60 10.60
CA LEU A 107 -0.28 -7.47 11.59
C LEU A 107 1.25 -7.40 11.51
N SER A 108 1.80 -7.24 10.31
CA SER A 108 3.25 -7.12 10.04
C SER A 108 3.91 -5.95 10.78
N VAL A 109 3.19 -4.84 10.97
CA VAL A 109 3.71 -3.62 11.63
C VAL A 109 3.18 -3.46 13.05
N LEU A 110 2.04 -4.08 13.40
CA LEU A 110 1.33 -3.94 14.67
C LEU A 110 2.26 -3.97 15.89
N ALA A 111 3.11 -4.99 16.01
CA ALA A 111 3.99 -5.17 17.16
C ALA A 111 4.95 -3.99 17.38
N ASN A 112 5.49 -3.43 16.29
CA ASN A 112 6.40 -2.29 16.36
C ASN A 112 5.62 -0.99 16.59
N SER A 113 4.48 -0.83 15.92
CA SER A 113 3.61 0.34 16.04
C SER A 113 3.12 0.58 17.46
N LEU A 114 2.78 -0.48 18.20
CA LEU A 114 2.31 -0.36 19.59
C LEU A 114 3.38 0.14 20.56
N HIS A 115 4.66 0.08 20.21
CA HIS A 115 5.77 0.64 20.99
C HIS A 115 6.06 2.12 20.67
N LEU A 116 5.55 2.67 19.57
CA LEU A 116 5.77 4.06 19.19
C LEU A 116 5.10 5.03 20.16
N HIS A 117 5.64 6.25 20.29
CA HIS A 117 4.93 7.35 20.96
C HIS A 117 3.67 7.73 20.16
N SER A 118 2.65 8.26 20.86
CA SER A 118 1.33 8.55 20.27
C SER A 118 1.41 9.45 19.03
N ASP A 119 2.30 10.46 19.03
CA ASP A 119 2.46 11.38 17.90
C ASP A 119 3.05 10.69 16.66
N ALA A 120 4.10 9.88 16.86
CA ALA A 120 4.72 9.10 15.79
C ALA A 120 3.76 8.04 15.24
N PHE A 121 2.96 7.41 16.11
CA PHE A 121 1.91 6.47 15.71
C PHE A 121 0.86 7.16 14.82
N LYS A 122 0.38 8.35 15.22
CA LYS A 122 -0.61 9.12 14.47
C LYS A 122 -0.05 9.57 13.12
N ALA A 123 1.20 10.00 13.06
CA ALA A 123 1.86 10.38 11.81
C ALA A 123 1.94 9.20 10.83
N GLN A 124 2.34 8.02 11.33
CA GLN A 124 2.53 6.83 10.50
C GLN A 124 1.21 6.19 10.06
N HIS A 125 0.23 6.07 10.96
CA HIS A 125 -1.00 5.29 10.73
C HIS A 125 -2.23 6.14 10.44
N GLY A 126 -2.19 7.44 10.70
CA GLY A 126 -3.28 8.37 10.38
C GLY A 126 -4.46 8.35 11.36
N PHE A 127 -4.34 7.67 12.51
CA PHE A 127 -5.34 7.68 13.57
C PHE A 127 -4.68 7.72 14.95
N GLU A 128 -5.44 8.07 16.00
CA GLU A 128 -4.88 8.19 17.34
C GLU A 128 -4.50 6.84 17.92
N LYS A 129 -3.38 6.80 18.63
CA LYS A 129 -2.94 5.57 19.29
C LYS A 129 -3.96 5.15 20.33
N PRO A 130 -4.52 3.93 20.27
CA PRO A 130 -5.47 3.48 21.27
C PRO A 130 -4.84 3.47 22.67
N ALA A 131 -5.59 3.95 23.66
CA ALA A 131 -5.22 3.85 25.06
C ALA A 131 -5.31 2.40 25.56
N LYS A 132 -4.58 2.05 26.62
CA LYS A 132 -4.46 0.67 27.10
C LYS A 132 -5.78 0.07 27.62
N ASN A 133 -6.67 0.92 28.11
CA ASN A 133 -7.99 0.57 28.65
C ASN A 133 -9.14 0.70 27.65
N GLN A 134 -8.91 1.35 26.50
CA GLN A 134 -9.92 1.48 25.45
C GLN A 134 -10.29 0.12 24.86
N GLU A 135 -11.52 0.01 24.40
CA GLU A 135 -12.00 -1.21 23.76
C GLU A 135 -11.38 -1.33 22.37
N ILE A 136 -10.74 -2.47 22.07
CA ILE A 136 -10.13 -2.71 20.77
C ILE A 136 -10.64 -4.03 20.22
N THR A 137 -11.31 -3.96 19.07
CA THR A 137 -11.79 -5.11 18.33
C THR A 137 -10.89 -5.36 17.13
N PHE A 138 -10.29 -6.54 17.04
CA PHE A 138 -9.50 -6.94 15.88
C PHE A 138 -10.29 -7.85 14.93
N TYR A 139 -10.09 -7.66 13.63
CA TYR A 139 -10.53 -8.59 12.59
C TYR A 139 -9.51 -8.68 11.46
N CYS A 140 -9.59 -9.72 10.64
CA CYS A 140 -8.73 -9.89 9.48
C CYS A 140 -9.52 -10.44 8.28
N ARG A 141 -8.89 -11.27 7.43
CA ARG A 141 -9.61 -11.97 6.34
C ARG A 141 -10.50 -13.10 6.85
N SER A 142 -9.94 -14.03 7.63
CA SER A 142 -10.60 -15.30 8.02
C SER A 142 -10.49 -15.64 9.53
N GLY A 143 -10.13 -14.69 10.39
CA GLY A 143 -10.04 -14.86 11.86
C GLY A 143 -8.68 -15.31 12.42
N VAL A 144 -7.76 -15.82 11.61
CA VAL A 144 -6.46 -16.34 12.10
C VAL A 144 -5.54 -15.20 12.56
N ARG A 145 -5.30 -14.20 11.71
CA ARG A 145 -4.42 -13.07 12.02
C ARG A 145 -4.96 -12.18 13.13
N SER A 146 -6.27 -12.03 13.25
CA SER A 146 -6.89 -11.24 14.31
C SER A 146 -6.66 -11.87 15.69
N THR A 147 -6.60 -13.20 15.77
CA THR A 147 -6.23 -13.91 16.99
C THR A 147 -4.79 -13.58 17.40
N SER A 148 -3.84 -13.67 16.47
CA SER A 148 -2.44 -13.26 16.74
C SER A 148 -2.31 -11.79 17.12
N ALA A 149 -3.11 -10.90 16.49
CA ALA A 149 -3.14 -9.49 16.83
C ALA A 149 -3.61 -9.24 18.27
N CYS A 150 -4.59 -10.02 18.73
CA CYS A 150 -5.05 -9.98 20.12
C CYS A 150 -3.91 -10.34 21.08
N ASP A 151 -3.13 -11.38 20.78
CA ASP A 151 -1.97 -11.79 21.60
C ASP A 151 -0.90 -10.68 21.64
N VAL A 152 -0.61 -10.07 20.49
CA VAL A 152 0.34 -8.95 20.40
C VAL A 152 -0.14 -7.76 21.24
N ALA A 153 -1.42 -7.40 21.15
CA ALA A 153 -2.00 -6.32 21.94
C ALA A 153 -1.97 -6.63 23.45
N LYS A 154 -2.30 -7.86 23.85
CA LYS A 154 -2.28 -8.29 25.27
C LYS A 154 -0.89 -8.17 25.87
N ARG A 155 0.14 -8.64 25.15
CA ARG A 155 1.56 -8.51 25.56
C ARG A 155 2.00 -7.06 25.67
N ASN A 156 1.41 -6.18 24.87
CA ASN A 156 1.63 -4.74 24.92
C ASN A 156 0.80 -4.04 26.02
N GLY A 157 0.13 -4.78 26.91
CA GLY A 157 -0.58 -4.23 28.07
C GLY A 157 -1.98 -3.68 27.77
N TYR A 158 -2.56 -3.98 26.61
CA TYR A 158 -3.96 -3.66 26.34
C TYR A 158 -4.89 -4.59 27.13
N THR A 159 -5.91 -4.04 27.77
CA THR A 159 -6.74 -4.79 28.72
C THR A 159 -8.11 -5.18 28.18
N ASN A 160 -8.69 -4.36 27.30
CA ASN A 160 -10.03 -4.57 26.75
C ASN A 160 -9.96 -4.95 25.26
N ILE A 161 -9.63 -6.23 25.02
CA ILE A 161 -9.39 -6.77 23.67
C ILE A 161 -10.53 -7.70 23.28
N LEU A 162 -11.12 -7.44 22.11
CA LEU A 162 -12.17 -8.23 21.48
C LEU A 162 -11.67 -8.81 20.15
N ASN A 163 -12.12 -10.02 19.82
CA ASN A 163 -11.78 -10.68 18.55
C ASN A 163 -13.04 -10.99 17.75
N TYR A 164 -13.17 -10.40 16.56
CA TYR A 164 -14.21 -10.78 15.61
C TYR A 164 -13.69 -11.91 14.71
N LYS A 165 -13.92 -13.15 15.14
CA LYS A 165 -13.40 -14.36 14.46
C LYS A 165 -14.01 -14.58 13.07
N GLY A 166 -15.28 -14.20 12.87
CA GLY A 166 -15.94 -14.26 11.56
C GLY A 166 -15.26 -13.38 10.49
N SER A 167 -14.64 -12.28 10.93
CA SER A 167 -13.75 -11.46 10.12
C SER A 167 -14.39 -10.98 8.81
N TRP A 168 -13.58 -10.54 7.84
CA TRP A 168 -14.05 -9.99 6.57
C TRP A 168 -14.93 -10.98 5.77
N LEU A 169 -14.61 -12.27 5.76
CA LEU A 169 -15.37 -13.27 5.00
C LEU A 169 -16.82 -13.38 5.49
N GLU A 170 -17.04 -13.52 6.81
CA GLU A 170 -18.41 -13.56 7.37
C GLU A 170 -19.14 -12.24 7.11
N TRP A 171 -18.44 -11.11 7.24
CA TRP A 171 -19.02 -9.79 7.00
C TRP A 171 -19.57 -9.65 5.56
N VAL A 172 -18.80 -10.09 4.57
CA VAL A 172 -19.21 -10.07 3.16
C VAL A 172 -20.34 -11.06 2.90
N GLU A 173 -20.27 -12.26 3.47
CA GLU A 173 -21.30 -13.30 3.35
C GLU A 173 -22.67 -12.81 3.88
N LYS A 174 -22.67 -12.06 4.99
CA LYS A 174 -23.88 -11.48 5.59
C LYS A 174 -24.37 -10.20 4.91
N GLY A 175 -23.75 -9.80 3.79
CA GLY A 175 -24.14 -8.60 3.06
C GLY A 175 -23.84 -7.29 3.79
N GLY A 176 -22.84 -7.29 4.68
CA GLY A 176 -22.44 -6.09 5.41
C GLY A 176 -21.96 -4.98 4.46
N GLU A 177 -22.26 -3.74 4.84
CA GLU A 177 -21.78 -2.54 4.14
C GLU A 177 -20.25 -2.52 4.07
N LYS A 178 -19.67 -2.00 2.99
CA LYS A 178 -18.22 -1.96 2.80
C LYS A 178 -17.77 -0.52 2.75
N SER A 179 -16.76 -0.17 3.55
CA SER A 179 -16.06 1.12 3.40
C SER A 179 -14.84 0.96 2.51
N LYS A 180 -14.55 1.98 1.69
CA LYS A 180 -13.34 2.07 0.87
C LYS A 180 -12.20 2.83 1.55
N HIS A 181 -12.46 3.48 2.70
CA HIS A 181 -11.46 4.28 3.42
C HIS A 181 -11.48 3.99 4.94
N PRO A 182 -10.30 3.96 5.60
CA PRO A 182 -10.22 3.90 7.05
C PRO A 182 -10.66 5.26 7.61
N GLN A 183 -11.90 5.35 8.07
CA GLN A 183 -12.46 6.56 8.66
C GLN A 183 -11.95 6.67 10.09
N GLY A 184 -11.10 7.67 10.38
CA GLY A 184 -10.87 8.10 11.76
C GLY A 184 -12.14 8.77 12.32
N PRO A 185 -12.31 8.87 13.66
CA PRO A 185 -13.47 9.53 14.23
C PRO A 185 -13.39 11.03 13.91
N VAL A 186 -14.27 11.51 13.02
CA VAL A 186 -14.38 12.93 12.66
C VAL A 186 -15.17 13.63 13.77
N LEU A 187 -14.47 14.49 14.52
CA LEU A 187 -15.08 15.45 15.43
C LEU A 187 -15.80 16.50 14.57
N SER A 188 -17.13 16.42 14.57
CA SER A 188 -18.05 17.30 13.85
C SER A 188 -17.98 18.73 14.39
N LEU A 189 -17.40 19.64 13.61
CA LEU A 189 -17.58 21.08 13.76
C LEU A 189 -17.35 21.71 12.38
N LEU A 190 -18.44 21.89 11.62
CA LEU A 190 -18.81 23.12 10.91
C LEU A 190 -19.96 22.82 9.94
N GLY A 191 -21.10 23.48 10.20
CA GLY A 191 -21.94 24.15 9.20
C GLY A 191 -22.63 23.29 8.14
N ASP A 192 -23.94 23.14 8.32
CA ASP A 192 -24.87 22.63 7.32
C ASP A 192 -24.73 23.35 5.95
N CYS A 193 -24.37 22.61 4.90
CA CYS A 193 -24.82 22.91 3.54
C CYS A 193 -25.10 21.61 2.78
N ASN A 194 -26.36 21.52 2.34
CA ASN A 194 -26.99 20.37 1.73
C ASN A 194 -26.51 20.19 0.27
N SER A 195 -25.36 19.56 0.07
CA SER A 195 -25.09 18.68 -1.07
C SER A 195 -24.11 17.62 -0.60
N SER A 196 -24.59 16.40 -0.47
CA SER A 196 -23.78 15.22 -0.14
C SER A 196 -22.83 14.92 -1.30
N PHE A 197 -21.72 15.66 -1.37
CA PHE A 197 -20.61 15.38 -2.26
C PHE A 197 -19.80 14.24 -1.63
N ASP A 198 -20.06 13.03 -2.12
CA ASP A 198 -19.21 11.87 -1.90
C ASP A 198 -18.10 11.90 -2.97
N PRO A 199 -16.82 12.15 -2.63
CA PRO A 199 -15.71 12.09 -3.60
C PRO A 199 -15.57 10.70 -4.26
N SER A 200 -16.22 9.68 -3.71
CA SER A 200 -16.13 8.28 -4.17
C SER A 200 -17.07 7.91 -5.32
N THR A 201 -17.96 8.81 -5.74
CA THR A 201 -18.89 8.59 -6.87
C THR A 201 -18.31 8.88 -8.25
N LEU A 202 -17.06 9.35 -8.36
CA LEU A 202 -16.44 9.66 -9.66
C LEU A 202 -16.50 8.42 -10.58
N PRO A 203 -17.25 8.43 -11.70
CA PRO A 203 -17.30 7.28 -12.60
C PRO A 203 -15.89 6.89 -13.08
N ILE A 204 -15.62 5.60 -13.27
CA ILE A 204 -14.26 5.15 -13.64
C ILE A 204 -13.79 5.78 -14.96
N GLU A 205 -14.69 5.90 -15.94
CA GLU A 205 -14.44 6.59 -17.22
C GLU A 205 -14.09 8.07 -17.01
N ARG A 206 -14.76 8.72 -16.06
CA ARG A 206 -14.50 10.12 -15.70
C ARG A 206 -13.14 10.27 -15.02
N TYR A 207 -12.79 9.37 -14.11
CA TYR A 207 -11.45 9.31 -13.54
C TYR A 207 -10.38 9.16 -14.62
N HIS A 208 -10.56 8.23 -15.56
CA HIS A 208 -9.59 8.04 -16.64
C HIS A 208 -9.38 9.33 -17.43
N ALA A 209 -10.47 9.95 -17.91
CA ALA A 209 -10.40 11.21 -18.64
C ALA A 209 -9.67 12.31 -17.84
N LEU A 210 -10.06 12.55 -16.59
CA LEU A 210 -9.47 13.60 -15.75
C LEU A 210 -8.00 13.33 -15.40
N SER A 211 -7.68 12.08 -15.08
CA SER A 211 -6.32 11.69 -14.73
C SER A 211 -5.39 11.68 -15.94
N ASP A 212 -5.87 11.34 -17.14
CA ASP A 212 -5.10 11.50 -18.38
C ASP A 212 -4.85 12.98 -18.68
N GLU A 213 -5.89 13.80 -18.68
CA GLU A 213 -5.79 15.26 -18.88
C GLU A 213 -4.81 15.92 -17.89
N THR A 214 -4.88 15.55 -16.62
CA THR A 214 -3.97 16.08 -15.58
C THR A 214 -2.52 15.69 -15.85
N MET A 215 -2.28 14.44 -16.23
CA MET A 215 -0.91 13.95 -16.48
C MET A 215 -0.33 14.56 -17.75
N ASP A 216 -1.13 14.76 -18.79
CA ASP A 216 -0.71 15.42 -20.03
C ASP A 216 -0.37 16.90 -19.78
N ASN A 217 -1.18 17.61 -18.99
CA ASN A 217 -0.91 19.00 -18.61
C ASN A 217 0.33 19.12 -17.73
N LEU A 218 0.51 18.21 -16.76
CA LEU A 218 1.73 18.15 -15.95
C LEU A 218 2.96 17.88 -16.80
N LEU A 219 2.88 16.92 -17.72
CA LEU A 219 3.99 16.58 -18.62
C LEU A 219 4.41 17.80 -19.44
N HIS A 220 3.47 18.43 -20.13
CA HIS A 220 3.74 19.60 -20.96
C HIS A 220 4.38 20.75 -20.16
N SER A 221 3.82 21.07 -18.99
CA SER A 221 4.31 22.17 -18.16
C SER A 221 5.68 21.86 -17.57
N LEU A 222 5.95 20.60 -17.19
CA LEU A 222 7.25 20.19 -16.66
C LEU A 222 8.32 20.09 -17.75
N GLU A 223 7.98 19.67 -18.97
CA GLU A 223 8.90 19.70 -20.11
C GLU A 223 9.33 21.13 -20.44
N GLU A 224 8.38 22.06 -20.56
CA GLU A 224 8.67 23.49 -20.77
C GLU A 224 9.49 24.08 -19.61
N LEU A 225 9.19 23.67 -18.39
CA LEU A 225 9.95 24.03 -17.20
C LEU A 225 11.40 23.55 -17.34
N VAL A 226 11.64 22.28 -17.63
CA VAL A 226 12.99 21.71 -17.76
C VAL A 226 13.78 22.36 -18.89
N ASP A 227 13.16 22.55 -20.06
CA ASP A 227 13.78 23.19 -21.22
C ASP A 227 14.20 24.63 -20.92
N SER A 228 13.40 25.37 -20.15
CA SER A 228 13.70 26.75 -19.79
C SER A 228 14.80 26.90 -18.72
N VAL A 229 15.04 25.91 -17.84
CA VAL A 229 16.20 25.96 -16.93
C VAL A 229 17.49 25.64 -17.69
N GLY A 230 17.43 24.79 -18.71
CA GLY A 230 18.59 24.43 -19.55
C GLY A 230 19.75 23.78 -18.77
N THR A 231 19.46 23.17 -17.61
CA THR A 231 20.48 22.54 -16.75
C THR A 231 20.68 21.07 -17.13
N SER A 232 21.94 20.67 -17.29
CA SER A 232 22.31 19.29 -17.63
C SER A 232 21.95 18.34 -16.48
N GLY A 233 20.98 17.43 -16.69
CA GLY A 233 20.57 16.43 -15.72
C GLY A 233 19.13 16.56 -15.20
N TYR A 234 18.35 17.51 -15.72
CA TYR A 234 16.91 17.55 -15.49
C TYR A 234 16.19 16.85 -16.64
N GLU A 235 15.27 15.96 -16.30
CA GLU A 235 14.56 15.13 -17.28
C GLU A 235 13.15 14.82 -16.79
N VAL A 236 12.20 14.80 -17.72
CA VAL A 236 10.81 14.39 -17.48
C VAL A 236 10.51 13.19 -18.36
N GLU A 237 10.00 12.12 -17.77
CA GLU A 237 9.57 10.92 -18.49
C GLU A 237 8.14 10.57 -18.09
N TYR A 238 7.28 10.26 -19.08
CA TYR A 238 5.95 9.73 -18.83
C TYR A 238 5.76 8.39 -19.52
N HIS A 239 5.50 7.34 -18.74
CA HIS A 239 5.25 5.99 -19.26
C HIS A 239 4.19 5.26 -18.44
N SER A 240 3.19 4.71 -19.14
CA SER A 240 2.17 3.82 -18.56
C SER A 240 1.49 4.38 -17.30
N GLY A 241 1.19 5.68 -17.27
CA GLY A 241 0.52 6.33 -16.14
C GLY A 241 1.45 6.74 -15.01
N VAL A 242 2.77 6.61 -15.17
CA VAL A 242 3.80 7.09 -14.24
C VAL A 242 4.59 8.22 -14.91
N LEU A 243 4.55 9.41 -14.32
CA LEU A 243 5.39 10.56 -14.68
C LEU A 243 6.53 10.66 -13.66
N THR A 244 7.75 10.69 -14.16
CA THR A 244 8.97 10.82 -13.35
C THR A 244 9.66 12.12 -13.74
N LEU A 245 9.88 13.00 -12.76
CA LEU A 245 10.67 14.22 -12.92
C LEU A 245 11.96 14.07 -12.11
N GLN A 246 13.09 14.06 -12.81
CA GLN A 246 14.42 14.01 -12.22
C GLN A 246 15.00 15.42 -12.19
N LEU A 247 15.42 15.89 -11.00
CA LEU A 247 16.03 17.22 -10.81
C LEU A 247 17.46 17.10 -10.29
N GLY A 248 18.23 16.13 -10.79
CA GLY A 248 19.62 15.89 -10.38
C GLY A 248 19.78 15.80 -8.86
N ASP A 249 20.58 16.70 -8.28
CA ASP A 249 20.88 16.76 -6.84
C ASP A 249 19.67 17.12 -5.97
N HIS A 250 18.58 17.63 -6.56
CA HIS A 250 17.35 17.97 -5.84
C HIS A 250 16.37 16.80 -5.71
N GLY A 251 16.75 15.63 -6.23
CA GLY A 251 15.99 14.39 -6.10
C GLY A 251 15.04 14.11 -7.25
N THR A 252 14.14 13.15 -7.03
CA THR A 252 13.24 12.63 -8.06
C THR A 252 11.80 12.62 -7.56
N TYR A 253 10.92 13.18 -8.37
CA TYR A 253 9.49 13.17 -8.18
C TYR A 253 8.89 12.02 -9.00
N VAL A 254 7.96 11.29 -8.40
CA VAL A 254 7.20 10.25 -9.11
C VAL A 254 5.71 10.51 -8.91
N ILE A 255 5.00 10.74 -10.00
CA ILE A 255 3.55 10.97 -10.03
C ILE A 255 2.91 9.79 -10.76
N ASN A 256 2.00 9.08 -10.13
CA ASN A 256 1.44 7.85 -10.66
C ASN A 256 -0.09 7.85 -10.58
N LYS A 257 -0.73 7.50 -11.69
CA LYS A 257 -2.17 7.21 -11.75
C LYS A 257 -2.45 5.94 -10.94
N GLN A 258 -3.48 5.97 -10.10
CA GLN A 258 -3.96 4.81 -9.34
C GLN A 258 -5.42 4.50 -9.69
N PRO A 259 -5.70 3.92 -10.88
CA PRO A 259 -7.08 3.66 -11.35
C PRO A 259 -7.97 2.85 -10.41
N PRO A 260 -7.49 1.81 -9.71
CA PRO A 260 -8.32 1.06 -8.77
C PRO A 260 -8.88 1.95 -7.65
N ASN A 261 -8.09 2.95 -7.24
CA ASN A 261 -8.44 3.87 -6.15
C ASN A 261 -9.03 5.18 -6.66
N LYS A 262 -8.98 5.44 -7.98
CA LYS A 262 -9.34 6.71 -8.61
C LYS A 262 -8.56 7.91 -8.05
N GLN A 263 -7.28 7.71 -7.79
CA GLN A 263 -6.39 8.69 -7.14
C GLN A 263 -5.16 8.98 -8.00
N ILE A 264 -4.51 10.10 -7.71
CA ILE A 264 -3.12 10.36 -8.12
C ILE A 264 -2.21 10.18 -6.90
N TRP A 265 -1.14 9.41 -7.06
CA TRP A 265 -0.11 9.24 -6.03
C TRP A 265 1.12 10.05 -6.41
N LEU A 266 1.62 10.85 -5.46
CA LEU A 266 2.85 11.63 -5.60
C LEU A 266 3.88 11.09 -4.60
N SER A 267 5.11 10.90 -5.04
CA SER A 267 6.30 10.79 -4.20
C SER A 267 7.16 12.02 -4.43
N SER A 268 7.23 12.90 -3.43
CA SER A 268 8.14 14.04 -3.41
C SER A 268 9.40 13.72 -2.59
N PRO A 269 10.60 14.17 -3.02
CA PRO A 269 11.82 14.09 -2.21
C PRO A 269 11.77 14.93 -0.92
N PHE A 270 10.86 15.92 -0.84
CA PHE A 270 10.74 16.82 0.31
C PHE A 270 9.57 16.48 1.22
N SER A 271 8.36 16.34 0.67
CA SER A 271 7.14 16.09 1.44
C SER A 271 6.74 14.61 1.54
N GLY A 272 7.47 13.74 0.84
CA GLY A 272 7.23 12.30 0.85
C GLY A 272 5.97 11.89 0.06
N PRO A 273 5.39 10.71 0.36
CA PRO A 273 4.27 10.17 -0.39
C PRO A 273 2.93 10.80 -0.01
N LYS A 274 2.17 11.28 -1.00
CA LYS A 274 0.81 11.82 -0.85
C LYS A 274 -0.14 11.18 -1.85
N ARG A 275 -1.43 11.13 -1.49
CA ARG A 275 -2.51 10.56 -2.32
C ARG A 275 -3.59 11.62 -2.51
N TYR A 276 -3.94 11.88 -3.74
CA TYR A 276 -4.88 12.94 -4.08
C TYR A 276 -6.17 12.36 -4.63
N ASP A 277 -7.26 12.88 -4.09
CA ASP A 277 -8.62 12.60 -4.52
C ASP A 277 -9.12 13.76 -5.38
N TYR A 278 -9.85 13.46 -6.45
CA TYR A 278 -10.44 14.51 -7.29
C TYR A 278 -11.72 15.04 -6.65
N ILE A 279 -11.82 16.35 -6.47
CA ILE A 279 -13.00 17.00 -5.89
C ILE A 279 -13.85 17.61 -7.00
N GLU A 280 -14.93 16.92 -7.36
CA GLU A 280 -15.95 17.44 -8.27
C GLU A 280 -16.56 18.72 -7.66
N GLY A 281 -16.35 19.87 -8.32
CA GLY A 281 -16.76 21.19 -7.84
C GLY A 281 -15.61 22.19 -7.81
N THR A 282 -14.40 21.76 -7.41
CA THR A 282 -13.19 22.60 -7.51
C THR A 282 -12.39 22.32 -8.78
N GLY A 283 -12.52 21.10 -9.33
CA GLY A 283 -11.71 20.68 -10.48
C GLY A 283 -10.29 20.27 -10.11
N LEU A 284 -9.99 20.14 -8.81
CA LEU A 284 -8.65 19.93 -8.30
C LEU A 284 -8.46 18.54 -7.67
N TRP A 285 -7.23 18.07 -7.76
CA TRP A 285 -6.72 16.93 -7.01
C TRP A 285 -6.28 17.40 -5.62
N VAL A 286 -6.96 16.99 -4.57
CA VAL A 286 -6.78 17.49 -3.20
C VAL A 286 -6.32 16.37 -2.27
N TYR A 287 -5.35 16.69 -1.40
CA TYR A 287 -4.93 15.78 -0.35
C TYR A 287 -5.87 15.88 0.85
N SER A 288 -6.55 14.78 1.18
CA SER A 288 -7.58 14.76 2.23
C SER A 288 -7.08 15.07 3.65
N ARG A 289 -5.77 15.04 3.92
CA ARG A 289 -5.24 15.31 5.28
C ARG A 289 -5.07 16.79 5.61
N ASP A 290 -4.57 17.58 4.66
CA ASP A 290 -4.26 18.99 4.85
C ASP A 290 -5.07 19.91 3.94
N GLY A 291 -5.86 19.35 3.02
CA GLY A 291 -6.65 20.09 2.04
C GLY A 291 -5.84 20.75 0.94
N GLN A 292 -4.52 20.49 0.87
CA GLN A 292 -3.65 21.09 -0.14
C GLN A 292 -3.86 20.41 -1.49
N SER A 293 -3.92 21.21 -2.56
CA SER A 293 -4.01 20.68 -3.92
C SER A 293 -2.66 20.16 -4.43
N LEU A 294 -2.70 19.24 -5.40
CA LEU A 294 -1.51 18.70 -6.06
C LEU A 294 -0.71 19.82 -6.75
N SER A 295 -1.41 20.73 -7.44
CA SER A 295 -0.82 21.89 -8.12
C SER A 295 -0.13 22.82 -7.12
N ASP A 296 -0.78 23.16 -6.01
CA ASP A 296 -0.20 24.07 -5.01
C ASP A 296 1.10 23.50 -4.42
N LEU A 297 1.10 22.20 -4.09
CA LEU A 297 2.29 21.56 -3.54
C LEU A 297 3.44 21.55 -4.57
N LEU A 298 3.16 21.14 -5.80
CA LEU A 298 4.18 21.11 -6.86
C LEU A 298 4.72 22.51 -7.15
N ASN A 299 3.84 23.51 -7.28
CA ASN A 299 4.24 24.90 -7.49
C ASN A 299 5.12 25.39 -6.35
N GLN A 300 4.75 25.12 -5.09
CA GLN A 300 5.54 25.52 -3.93
C GLN A 300 6.93 24.86 -3.91
N GLU A 301 7.00 23.53 -4.06
CA GLU A 301 8.26 22.79 -3.96
C GLU A 301 9.18 23.06 -5.15
N LEU A 302 8.64 23.08 -6.37
CA LEU A 302 9.42 23.34 -7.58
C LEU A 302 9.89 24.80 -7.63
N SER A 303 9.06 25.75 -7.15
CA SER A 303 9.50 27.15 -7.07
C SER A 303 10.63 27.34 -6.08
N ALA A 304 10.57 26.67 -4.93
CA ALA A 304 11.64 26.70 -3.94
C ALA A 304 12.93 26.05 -4.47
N THR A 305 12.80 24.92 -5.18
CA THR A 305 13.93 24.17 -5.73
C THR A 305 14.63 24.93 -6.86
N LEU A 306 13.85 25.48 -7.79
CA LEU A 306 14.36 26.18 -8.98
C LEU A 306 14.60 27.68 -8.74
N GLN A 307 14.28 28.19 -7.55
CA GLN A 307 14.39 29.60 -7.16
C GLN A 307 13.69 30.57 -8.14
N ARG A 308 12.59 30.12 -8.75
CA ARG A 308 11.78 30.89 -9.70
C ARG A 308 10.31 30.52 -9.54
N PRO A 309 9.35 31.41 -9.88
CA PRO A 309 7.95 31.03 -9.86
C PRO A 309 7.69 29.91 -10.88
N VAL A 310 7.01 28.87 -10.43
CA VAL A 310 6.57 27.72 -11.23
C VAL A 310 5.06 27.64 -11.18
N ASP A 311 4.45 27.40 -12.33
CA ASP A 311 3.04 27.05 -12.45
C ASP A 311 2.88 25.82 -13.35
N VAL A 312 2.57 24.67 -12.77
CA VAL A 312 2.46 23.40 -13.50
C VAL A 312 1.05 23.04 -13.96
N LEU A 313 0.02 23.75 -13.47
CA LEU A 313 -1.38 23.42 -13.71
C LEU A 313 -2.24 24.69 -13.63
N GLU A 314 -2.11 25.58 -14.62
CA GLU A 314 -3.05 26.69 -14.78
C GLU A 314 -4.48 26.13 -14.88
N SER A 315 -5.36 26.60 -14.01
CA SER A 315 -6.81 26.50 -14.23
C SER A 315 -7.13 27.42 -15.40
N ARG A 316 -7.12 26.90 -16.63
CA ARG A 316 -7.65 27.68 -17.77
C ARG A 316 -9.14 27.88 -17.52
N GLU A 317 -9.52 29.15 -17.35
CA GLU A 317 -10.90 29.64 -17.21
C GLU A 317 -11.84 29.14 -18.33
#